data_AF-A0A7C6BB94-F1
#
_entry.id   AF-A0A7C6BB94-F1
#
_cell.length_a   1.000
_cell.length_b   1.000
_cell.length_c   1.000
_cell.angle_alpha   90.00
_cell.angle_beta   90.00
_cell.angle_gamma   90.00
#
_symmetry.space_group_name_H-M   'P 1'
#
loop_
_entity.id
_entity.type
_entity.pdbx_description
1 polymer ?
#
loop_
_entity_poly.entity_id
_entity_poly.type
_entity_poly.pdbx_seq_one_letter_code
_entity_poly.pdbx_strand_id
1 'polypeptide(L)'
;MLEKITKKLIKTAIKITLTLIALYWVFSKVNFQEVEKVILNANLFYLLLALLLFNLSKILSSYRLNLYFRHIHINISEGYALKLYYIGMFYNLFLPGGIGGDGYKIYLLQKAHDVKVKTMIAATLLDRLSGLIPLLFLAGVLYTFSGYYGKYNWLDIAIIVGLMSVFPLFYLFNIMMFKNYITLFYKTLMLGMAVQLLQLLSALFIVYAIGAEEDLIVFLTLFLLSSVVAVLPISLGGIGVRELTFVYGLSLLEMEATGGVAFSLIFFLITALSSFIGIFLNEKEFVNA
;
A
#
# COMPACT_ATOMS: atom_id res chain seq x y z
N MET A 1 21.19 28.65 4.21
CA MET A 1 20.60 27.63 5.13
C MET A 1 19.12 27.90 5.39
N LEU A 2 18.75 29.12 5.79
CA LEU A 2 17.35 29.55 5.97
C LEU A 2 16.45 29.27 4.75
N GLU A 3 16.87 29.60 3.53
CA GLU A 3 16.06 29.43 2.32
C GLU A 3 15.67 27.96 2.00
N LYS A 4 16.56 27.00 2.33
CA LYS A 4 16.27 25.56 2.21
C LYS A 4 15.28 25.08 3.27
N ILE A 5 15.34 25.64 4.47
CA ILE A 5 14.40 25.35 5.57
C ILE A 5 13.03 25.90 5.21
N THR A 6 12.94 27.11 4.67
CA THR A 6 11.67 27.73 4.24
C THR A 6 11.00 26.95 3.11
N LYS A 7 11.74 26.51 2.09
CA LYS A 7 11.20 25.67 1.00
C LYS A 7 10.69 24.31 1.50
N LYS A 8 11.37 23.70 2.48
CA LYS A 8 10.94 22.43 3.09
C LYS A 8 9.67 22.63 3.94
N LEU A 9 9.61 23.69 4.74
CA LEU A 9 8.44 24.05 5.55
C LEU A 9 7.22 24.36 4.68
N ILE A 10 7.38 25.14 3.60
CA ILE A 10 6.31 25.43 2.64
C ILE A 10 5.80 24.15 1.98
N LYS A 11 6.68 23.25 1.53
CA LYS A 11 6.28 21.97 0.93
C LYS A 11 5.51 21.08 1.91
N THR A 12 5.93 21.04 3.18
CA THR A 12 5.21 20.32 4.23
C THR A 12 3.86 20.96 4.55
N ALA A 13 3.81 22.29 4.66
CA ALA A 13 2.57 23.04 4.90
C ALA A 13 1.56 22.79 3.77
N ILE A 14 1.98 22.86 2.49
CA ILE A 14 1.13 22.54 1.34
C ILE A 14 0.56 21.11 1.45
N LYS A 15 1.40 20.12 1.81
CA LYS A 15 0.92 18.74 1.98
C LYS A 15 -0.10 18.62 3.11
N ILE A 16 0.15 19.25 4.26
CA ILE A 16 -0.76 19.25 5.39
C ILE A 16 -2.09 19.93 5.00
N THR A 17 -2.03 21.10 4.37
CA THR A 17 -3.22 21.83 3.90
C THR A 17 -4.00 21.01 2.88
N LEU A 18 -3.35 20.37 1.91
CA LEU A 18 -4.01 19.49 0.94
C LEU A 18 -4.67 18.30 1.62
N THR A 19 -4.01 17.66 2.60
CA THR A 19 -4.62 16.57 3.38
C THR A 19 -5.82 17.06 4.20
N LEU A 20 -5.75 18.23 4.84
CA LEU A 20 -6.87 18.81 5.59
C LEU A 20 -8.04 19.18 4.68
N ILE A 21 -7.77 19.74 3.49
CA ILE A 21 -8.81 20.04 2.48
C ILE A 21 -9.47 18.75 1.98
N ALA A 22 -8.67 17.72 1.67
CA ALA A 22 -9.18 16.42 1.23
C ALA A 22 -10.09 15.80 2.29
N LEU A 23 -9.67 15.79 3.55
CA LEU A 23 -10.46 15.28 4.67
C LEU A 23 -11.73 16.11 4.88
N TYR A 24 -11.63 17.44 4.88
CA TYR A 24 -12.79 18.32 5.00
C TYR A 24 -13.81 18.06 3.89
N TRP A 25 -13.35 17.90 2.64
CA TRP A 25 -14.24 17.62 1.51
C TRP A 25 -14.91 16.25 1.64
N VAL A 26 -14.15 15.21 2.02
CA VAL A 26 -14.71 13.87 2.29
C VAL A 26 -15.77 13.93 3.40
N PHE A 27 -15.44 14.52 4.55
CA PHE A 27 -16.38 14.62 5.67
C PHE A 27 -17.55 15.56 5.39
N SER A 28 -17.44 16.46 4.42
CA SER A 28 -18.58 17.27 3.94
C SER A 28 -19.56 16.47 3.06
N LYS A 29 -19.12 15.33 2.52
CA LYS A 29 -19.91 14.46 1.64
C LYS A 29 -20.52 13.26 2.34
N VAL A 30 -20.18 13.02 3.60
CA VAL A 30 -20.59 11.82 4.34
C VAL A 30 -21.05 12.20 5.75
N ASN A 31 -22.15 11.61 6.20
CA ASN A 31 -22.60 11.77 7.57
C ASN A 31 -21.67 11.00 8.53
N PHE A 32 -20.89 11.72 9.33
CA PHE A 32 -19.96 11.11 10.29
C PHE A 32 -20.64 10.13 11.24
N GLN A 33 -21.89 10.42 11.65
CA GLN A 33 -22.65 9.54 12.56
C GLN A 33 -23.00 8.20 11.89
N GLU A 34 -23.18 8.17 10.58
CA GLU A 34 -23.47 6.93 9.85
C GLU A 34 -22.21 6.10 9.66
N VAL A 35 -21.07 6.73 9.33
CA VAL A 35 -19.77 6.04 9.29
C VAL A 35 -19.43 5.43 10.64
N GLU A 36 -19.62 6.17 11.72
CA GLU A 36 -19.41 5.69 13.08
C GLU A 36 -20.29 4.48 13.38
N LYS A 37 -21.59 4.53 13.04
CA LYS A 37 -22.50 3.40 13.20
C LYS A 37 -22.05 2.18 12.40
N VAL A 38 -21.60 2.34 11.16
CA VAL A 38 -21.10 1.22 10.34
C VAL A 38 -19.88 0.58 11.00
N ILE A 39 -18.94 1.38 11.50
CA ILE A 39 -17.74 0.88 12.17
C ILE A 39 -18.08 0.17 13.49
N LEU A 40 -18.96 0.75 14.31
CA LEU A 40 -19.34 0.18 15.61
C LEU A 40 -20.15 -1.11 15.49
N ASN A 41 -20.96 -1.24 14.44
CA ASN A 41 -21.72 -2.46 14.17
C ASN A 41 -20.95 -3.49 13.33
N ALA A 42 -19.71 -3.18 12.92
CA ALA A 42 -18.93 -4.08 12.11
C ALA A 42 -18.63 -5.39 12.87
N ASN A 43 -18.77 -6.52 12.18
CA ASN A 43 -18.56 -7.82 12.79
C ASN A 43 -17.09 -8.04 13.17
N LEU A 44 -16.82 -8.14 14.48
CA LEU A 44 -15.47 -8.26 15.03
C LEU A 44 -14.72 -9.50 14.55
N PHE A 45 -15.41 -10.63 14.32
CA PHE A 45 -14.77 -11.86 13.85
C PHE A 45 -14.15 -11.66 12.47
N TYR A 46 -14.88 -11.04 11.54
CA TYR A 46 -14.35 -10.74 10.22
C TYR A 46 -13.21 -9.70 10.27
N LEU A 47 -13.28 -8.71 11.18
CA LEU A 47 -12.17 -7.78 11.39
C LEU A 47 -10.90 -8.46 11.90
N LEU A 48 -11.02 -9.47 12.78
CA LEU A 48 -9.88 -10.27 13.24
C LEU A 48 -9.27 -11.09 12.10
N LEU A 49 -10.10 -11.71 11.24
CA LEU A 49 -9.60 -12.40 10.05
C LEU A 49 -8.89 -11.45 9.09
N ALA A 50 -9.45 -10.26 8.87
CA ALA A 50 -8.84 -9.22 8.06
C ALA A 50 -7.47 -8.81 8.61
N LEU A 51 -7.35 -8.62 9.92
CA LEU A 51 -6.09 -8.30 10.61
C LEU A 51 -5.06 -9.42 10.44
N LEU A 52 -5.46 -10.69 10.62
CA LEU A 52 -4.56 -11.83 10.45
C LEU A 52 -4.00 -11.93 9.02
N LEU A 53 -4.88 -11.84 8.02
CA LEU A 53 -4.49 -11.90 6.60
C LEU A 53 -3.61 -10.72 6.19
N PHE A 54 -3.90 -9.52 6.71
CA PHE A 54 -3.05 -8.37 6.52
C PHE A 54 -1.63 -8.63 7.04
N ASN A 55 -1.47 -9.13 8.27
CA ASN A 55 -0.16 -9.43 8.84
C ASN A 55 0.58 -10.57 8.09
N LEU A 56 -0.14 -11.60 7.65
CA LEU A 56 0.42 -12.64 6.77
C LEU A 56 0.97 -12.04 5.48
N SER A 57 0.27 -11.08 4.87
CA SER A 57 0.76 -10.35 3.69
C SER A 57 2.06 -9.58 3.99
N LYS A 58 2.23 -9.07 5.21
CA LYS A 58 3.46 -8.34 5.61
C LYS A 58 4.63 -9.27 5.86
N ILE A 59 4.39 -10.46 6.39
CA ILE A 59 5.43 -11.50 6.52
C ILE A 59 5.97 -11.88 5.13
N LEU A 60 5.09 -12.13 4.15
CA LEU A 60 5.52 -12.42 2.79
C LEU A 60 6.22 -11.23 2.11
N SER A 61 5.73 -10.01 2.34
CA SER A 61 6.37 -8.79 1.81
C SER A 61 7.78 -8.61 2.38
N SER A 62 7.95 -8.86 3.67
CA SER A 62 9.25 -8.82 4.34
C SER A 62 10.21 -9.86 3.78
N TYR A 63 9.76 -11.11 3.63
CA TYR A 63 10.56 -12.17 3.02
C TYR A 63 11.01 -11.80 1.60
N ARG A 64 10.08 -11.26 0.80
CA ARG A 64 10.38 -10.80 -0.57
C ARG A 64 11.44 -9.70 -0.58
N LEU A 65 11.32 -8.69 0.30
CA LEU A 65 12.33 -7.64 0.43
C LEU A 65 13.70 -8.21 0.82
N ASN A 66 13.71 -9.19 1.74
CA ASN A 66 14.95 -9.83 2.18
C ASN A 66 15.67 -10.59 1.06
N LEU A 67 14.94 -11.13 0.07
CA LEU A 67 15.57 -11.73 -1.11
C LEU A 67 16.40 -10.72 -1.91
N TYR A 68 15.93 -9.48 -2.05
CA TYR A 68 16.70 -8.42 -2.71
C TYR A 68 17.93 -8.03 -1.90
N PHE A 69 17.83 -7.98 -0.57
CA PHE A 69 18.96 -7.67 0.31
C PHE A 69 20.04 -8.76 0.29
N ARG A 70 19.65 -10.04 0.36
CA ARG A 70 20.59 -11.16 0.22
C ARG A 70 21.35 -11.14 -1.10
N HIS A 71 20.66 -10.77 -2.17
CA HIS A 71 21.27 -10.65 -3.51
C HIS A 71 22.36 -9.58 -3.60
N ILE A 72 22.30 -8.57 -2.73
CA ILE A 72 23.32 -7.51 -2.63
C ILE A 72 24.26 -7.73 -1.43
N HIS A 73 24.33 -8.97 -0.94
CA HIS A 73 25.18 -9.42 0.17
C HIS A 73 24.83 -8.82 1.55
N ILE A 74 23.60 -8.33 1.73
CA ILE A 74 23.05 -7.98 3.03
C ILE A 74 22.29 -9.20 3.56
N ASN A 75 22.96 -10.00 4.38
CA ASN A 75 22.42 -11.23 4.93
C ASN A 75 21.82 -10.99 6.31
N ILE A 76 20.52 -10.73 6.34
CA ILE A 76 19.78 -10.58 7.59
C ILE A 76 18.80 -11.74 7.82
N SER A 77 18.53 -12.02 9.10
CA SER A 77 17.52 -13.01 9.50
C SER A 77 16.11 -12.55 9.07
N GLU A 78 15.20 -13.49 8.84
CA GLU A 78 13.82 -13.15 8.46
C GLU A 78 13.09 -12.39 9.56
N GLY A 79 13.39 -12.70 10.84
CA GLY A 79 12.85 -11.97 11.98
C GLY A 79 13.30 -10.51 11.99
N TYR A 80 14.59 -10.25 11.69
CA TYR A 80 15.09 -8.88 11.60
C TYR A 80 14.54 -8.13 10.38
N ALA A 81 14.43 -8.80 9.23
CA ALA A 81 13.77 -8.22 8.05
C ALA A 81 12.32 -7.83 8.36
N LEU A 82 11.60 -8.67 9.11
CA LEU A 82 10.22 -8.41 9.50
C LEU A 82 10.11 -7.21 10.44
N LYS A 83 11.02 -7.11 11.43
CA LYS A 83 11.13 -5.95 12.32
C LYS A 83 11.38 -4.66 11.54
N LEU A 84 12.36 -4.67 10.64
CA LEU A 84 12.65 -3.55 9.74
C LEU A 84 11.42 -3.18 8.91
N TYR A 85 10.67 -4.17 8.41
CA TYR A 85 9.48 -3.94 7.62
C TYR A 85 8.38 -3.22 8.42
N TYR A 86 8.08 -3.67 9.64
CA TYR A 86 7.09 -3.02 10.52
C TYR A 86 7.51 -1.62 10.94
N ILE A 87 8.78 -1.41 11.30
CA ILE A 87 9.31 -0.08 11.60
C ILE A 87 9.18 0.84 10.38
N GLY A 88 9.52 0.33 9.19
CA GLY A 88 9.33 1.07 7.95
C GLY A 88 7.86 1.46 7.72
N MET A 89 6.92 0.56 7.97
CA MET A 89 5.48 0.87 7.91
C MET A 89 5.06 1.93 8.93
N PHE A 90 5.55 1.84 10.17
CA PHE A 90 5.26 2.82 11.21
C PHE A 90 5.72 4.24 10.79
N TYR A 91 6.97 4.38 10.35
CA TYR A 91 7.47 5.65 9.85
C TYR A 91 6.71 6.16 8.62
N ASN A 92 6.22 5.26 7.76
CA ASN A 92 5.43 5.63 6.59
C ASN A 92 4.04 6.21 6.93
N LEU A 93 3.51 5.99 8.15
CA LEU A 93 2.27 6.64 8.59
C LEU A 93 2.46 8.14 8.81
N PHE A 94 3.62 8.53 9.34
CA PHE A 94 3.89 9.93 9.74
C PHE A 94 4.71 10.69 8.70
N LEU A 95 5.38 10.00 7.77
CA LEU A 95 6.26 10.64 6.79
C LEU A 95 5.60 10.84 5.42
N PRO A 96 5.79 12.02 4.80
CA PRO A 96 5.19 12.34 3.51
C PRO A 96 5.61 11.42 2.38
N GLY A 97 4.62 10.97 1.62
CA GLY A 97 4.80 10.13 0.43
C GLY A 97 5.19 8.69 0.71
N GLY A 98 5.10 8.23 1.96
CA GLY A 98 5.28 6.82 2.33
C GLY A 98 6.64 6.24 1.97
N ILE A 99 7.65 7.06 1.66
CA ILE A 99 9.02 6.66 1.30
C ILE A 99 9.98 6.83 2.50
N GLY A 100 9.56 7.59 3.52
CA GLY A 100 10.41 7.93 4.66
C GLY A 100 10.87 6.71 5.48
N GLY A 101 9.98 5.74 5.70
CA GLY A 101 10.30 4.49 6.38
C GLY A 101 11.24 3.58 5.59
N ASP A 102 11.19 3.63 4.26
CA ASP A 102 12.17 2.93 3.42
C ASP A 102 13.55 3.58 3.51
N GLY A 103 13.60 4.90 3.58
CA GLY A 103 14.84 5.63 3.87
C GLY A 103 15.42 5.26 5.25
N TYR A 104 14.56 5.11 6.26
CA TYR A 104 14.99 4.71 7.60
C TYR A 104 15.59 3.30 7.63
N LYS A 105 14.98 2.33 6.93
CA LYS A 105 15.55 0.98 6.76
C LYS A 105 16.95 1.03 6.15
N ILE A 106 17.13 1.81 5.08
CA ILE A 106 18.42 1.96 4.40
C ILE A 106 19.45 2.61 5.34
N TYR A 107 19.05 3.63 6.11
CA TYR A 107 19.93 4.27 7.09
C TYR A 107 20.44 3.29 8.16
N LEU A 108 19.57 2.42 8.67
CA LEU A 108 19.96 1.38 9.63
C LEU A 108 20.91 0.35 9.01
N LEU A 109 20.57 -0.17 7.83
CA LEU A 109 21.41 -1.15 7.14
C LEU A 109 22.77 -0.59 6.74
N GLN A 110 22.85 0.69 6.35
CA GLN A 110 24.11 1.35 5.99
C GLN A 110 25.09 1.46 7.17
N LYS A 111 24.61 1.46 8.41
CA LYS A 111 25.48 1.45 9.60
C LYS A 111 26.10 0.07 9.84
N ALA A 112 25.41 -1.00 9.47
CA ALA A 112 25.81 -2.38 9.73
C ALA A 112 26.52 -3.05 8.54
N HIS A 113 26.34 -2.52 7.32
CA HIS A 113 26.85 -3.14 6.10
C HIS A 113 27.58 -2.15 5.18
N ASP A 114 28.71 -2.59 4.61
CA ASP A 114 29.49 -1.83 3.63
C ASP A 114 28.95 -2.04 2.20
N VAL A 115 27.68 -1.68 2.00
CA VAL A 115 27.02 -1.71 0.69
C VAL A 115 26.67 -0.29 0.27
N LYS A 116 26.81 0.03 -1.02
CA LYS A 116 26.47 1.36 -1.53
C LYS A 116 24.98 1.65 -1.36
N VAL A 117 24.64 2.81 -0.80
CA VAL A 117 23.26 3.32 -0.64
C VAL A 117 22.43 3.17 -1.92
N LYS A 118 23.00 3.49 -3.09
CA LYS A 118 22.32 3.38 -4.40
C LYS A 118 21.79 1.96 -4.66
N THR A 119 22.54 0.94 -4.25
CA THR A 119 22.16 -0.47 -4.43
C THR A 119 21.00 -0.85 -3.51
N MET A 120 20.99 -0.35 -2.28
CA MET A 120 19.88 -0.53 -1.33
C MET A 120 18.61 0.20 -1.77
N ILE A 121 18.75 1.40 -2.35
CA ILE A 121 17.63 2.13 -2.99
C ILE A 121 17.07 1.33 -4.17
N ALA A 122 17.92 0.75 -5.01
CA ALA A 122 17.48 -0.09 -6.12
C ALA A 122 16.71 -1.35 -5.64
N ALA A 123 17.22 -2.03 -4.60
CA ALA A 123 16.57 -3.19 -3.99
C ALA A 123 15.17 -2.84 -3.42
N THR A 124 15.07 -1.75 -2.66
CA THR A 124 13.79 -1.28 -2.10
C THR A 124 12.81 -0.80 -3.18
N LEU A 125 13.30 -0.17 -4.25
CA LEU A 125 12.47 0.22 -5.39
C LEU A 125 11.92 -1.00 -6.14
N LEU A 126 12.75 -2.03 -6.35
CA LEU A 126 12.31 -3.28 -6.98
C LEU A 126 11.30 -4.04 -6.12
N ASP A 127 11.44 -4.03 -4.79
CA ASP A 127 10.43 -4.57 -3.89
C ASP A 127 9.07 -3.85 -4.04
N ARG A 128 9.08 -2.51 -4.17
CA ARG A 128 7.86 -1.75 -4.45
C ARG A 128 7.25 -2.10 -5.80
N LEU A 129 8.04 -2.14 -6.86
CA LEU A 129 7.54 -2.42 -8.20
C LEU A 129 7.01 -3.86 -8.31
N SER A 130 7.72 -4.84 -7.74
CA SER A 130 7.26 -6.23 -7.69
C SER A 130 5.98 -6.42 -6.84
N GLY A 131 5.63 -5.47 -5.97
CA GLY A 131 4.33 -5.41 -5.31
C GLY A 131 3.26 -4.64 -6.09
N LEU A 132 3.62 -3.55 -6.76
CA LEU A 132 2.71 -2.69 -7.51
C LEU A 132 2.20 -3.37 -8.79
N ILE A 133 3.04 -4.14 -9.48
CA ILE A 133 2.67 -4.77 -10.75
C ILE A 133 1.55 -5.80 -10.59
N PRO A 134 1.62 -6.77 -9.64
CA PRO A 134 0.49 -7.65 -9.34
C PRO A 134 -0.76 -6.89 -8.85
N LEU A 135 -0.57 -5.76 -8.16
CA LEU A 135 -1.68 -4.92 -7.71
C LEU A 135 -2.42 -4.30 -8.89
N LEU A 136 -1.71 -3.70 -9.85
CA LEU A 136 -2.29 -3.14 -11.06
C LEU A 136 -2.99 -4.21 -11.89
N PHE A 137 -2.39 -5.39 -12.00
CA PHE A 137 -2.99 -6.52 -12.69
C PHE A 137 -4.33 -6.94 -12.04
N LEU A 138 -4.34 -7.17 -10.73
CA LEU A 138 -5.56 -7.54 -10.00
C LEU A 138 -6.62 -6.42 -10.03
N ALA A 139 -6.21 -5.16 -9.99
CA ALA A 139 -7.12 -4.02 -10.12
C ALA A 139 -7.81 -4.01 -11.50
N GLY A 140 -7.05 -4.24 -12.56
CA GLY A 140 -7.60 -4.34 -13.92
C GLY A 140 -8.53 -5.54 -14.08
N VAL A 141 -8.17 -6.70 -13.51
CA VAL A 141 -9.04 -7.89 -13.53
C VAL A 141 -10.35 -7.62 -12.80
N LEU A 142 -10.31 -7.10 -11.57
CA LEU A 142 -11.52 -6.77 -10.82
C LEU A 142 -12.36 -5.69 -11.51
N TYR A 143 -11.72 -4.70 -12.13
CA TYR A 143 -12.41 -3.70 -12.95
C TYR A 143 -13.26 -4.36 -14.05
N THR A 144 -12.75 -5.38 -14.77
CA THR A 144 -13.52 -6.05 -15.84
C THR A 144 -14.76 -6.80 -15.35
N PHE A 145 -14.83 -7.11 -14.05
CA PHE A 145 -16.00 -7.75 -13.42
C PHE A 145 -16.85 -6.76 -12.60
N SER A 146 -16.44 -5.50 -12.54
CA SER A 146 -17.12 -4.47 -11.76
C SER A 146 -18.20 -3.76 -12.58
N GLY A 147 -19.11 -3.06 -11.89
CA GLY A 147 -20.10 -2.19 -12.55
C GLY A 147 -19.50 -1.00 -13.33
N TYR A 148 -18.18 -0.78 -13.27
CA TYR A 148 -17.50 0.25 -14.07
C TYR A 148 -17.29 -0.16 -15.53
N TYR A 149 -17.17 -1.47 -15.80
CA TYR A 149 -16.90 -1.98 -17.13
C TYR A 149 -18.06 -1.70 -18.09
N GLY A 150 -17.76 -1.26 -19.31
CA GLY A 150 -18.77 -0.90 -20.32
C GLY A 150 -19.30 0.53 -20.20
N LYS A 151 -18.94 1.29 -19.16
CA LYS A 151 -19.32 2.70 -19.05
C LYS A 151 -18.52 3.61 -19.99
N TYR A 152 -17.25 3.27 -20.23
CA TYR A 152 -16.33 4.04 -21.07
C TYR A 152 -15.46 3.11 -21.94
N ASN A 153 -15.85 2.89 -23.20
CA ASN A 153 -15.16 1.96 -24.11
C ASN A 153 -13.64 2.19 -24.23
N TRP A 154 -13.19 3.45 -24.23
CA TRP A 154 -11.76 3.76 -24.32
C TRP A 154 -10.99 3.31 -23.07
N LEU A 155 -11.63 3.38 -21.88
CA LEU A 155 -11.05 2.94 -20.62
C LEU A 155 -10.99 1.41 -20.59
N ASP A 156 -12.04 0.73 -21.04
CA ASP A 156 -12.07 -0.73 -21.12
C ASP A 156 -10.95 -1.27 -22.03
N ILE A 157 -10.78 -0.67 -23.21
CA ILE A 157 -9.67 -1.00 -24.11
C ILE A 157 -8.32 -0.75 -23.46
N ALA A 158 -8.15 0.41 -22.80
CA ALA A 158 -6.90 0.74 -22.11
C ALA A 158 -6.57 -0.25 -20.99
N ILE A 159 -7.57 -0.68 -20.21
CA ILE A 159 -7.40 -1.68 -19.15
C ILE A 159 -7.05 -3.05 -19.74
N ILE A 160 -7.74 -3.50 -20.80
CA ILE A 160 -7.45 -4.79 -21.45
C ILE A 160 -6.03 -4.80 -22.03
N VAL A 161 -5.63 -3.74 -22.75
CA VAL A 161 -4.26 -3.59 -23.26
C VAL A 161 -3.26 -3.57 -22.11
N GLY A 162 -3.59 -2.87 -21.01
CA GLY A 162 -2.79 -2.86 -19.79
C GLY A 162 -2.60 -4.26 -19.20
N LEU A 163 -3.66 -5.04 -19.05
CA LEU A 163 -3.61 -6.42 -18.54
C LEU A 163 -2.71 -7.32 -19.37
N MET A 164 -2.77 -7.21 -20.71
CA MET A 164 -1.95 -8.01 -21.62
C MET A 164 -0.47 -7.58 -21.60
N SER A 165 -0.20 -6.30 -21.37
CA SER A 165 1.15 -5.72 -21.51
C SER A 165 1.90 -5.54 -20.20
N VAL A 166 1.22 -5.52 -19.05
CA VAL A 166 1.83 -5.14 -17.76
C VAL A 166 3.02 -6.03 -17.36
N PHE A 167 2.90 -7.36 -17.47
CA PHE A 167 4.00 -8.27 -17.12
C PHE A 167 5.14 -8.25 -18.16
N PRO A 168 4.88 -8.32 -19.48
CA PRO A 168 5.93 -8.17 -20.49
C PRO A 168 6.71 -6.85 -20.37
N LEU A 169 6.01 -5.72 -20.21
CA LEU A 169 6.65 -4.41 -20.07
C LEU A 169 7.46 -4.33 -18.78
N PHE A 170 6.96 -4.89 -17.67
CA PHE A 170 7.72 -4.94 -16.43
C PHE A 170 8.98 -5.81 -16.54
N TYR A 171 8.91 -6.94 -17.24
CA TYR A 171 10.07 -7.79 -17.49
C TYR A 171 11.13 -7.06 -18.35
N LEU A 172 10.72 -6.40 -19.43
CA LEU A 172 11.60 -5.59 -20.27
C LEU A 172 12.25 -4.46 -19.47
N PHE A 173 11.47 -3.76 -18.65
CA PHE A 173 11.97 -2.71 -17.76
C PHE A 173 13.03 -3.24 -16.78
N ASN A 174 12.84 -4.44 -16.21
CA ASN A 174 13.83 -5.07 -15.34
C ASN A 174 15.12 -5.43 -16.08
N ILE A 175 15.05 -5.95 -17.31
CA ILE A 175 16.25 -6.23 -18.11
C ILE A 175 17.02 -4.94 -18.40
N MET A 176 16.33 -3.85 -18.74
CA MET A 176 16.96 -2.58 -19.12
C MET A 176 17.59 -1.84 -17.93
N MET A 177 16.89 -1.77 -16.80
CA MET A 177 17.28 -0.92 -15.67
C MET A 177 17.90 -1.71 -14.50
N PHE A 178 17.58 -2.99 -14.37
CA PHE A 178 17.88 -3.81 -13.19
C PHE A 178 18.39 -5.21 -13.57
N LYS A 179 19.16 -5.32 -14.66
CA LYS A 179 19.68 -6.60 -15.20
C LYS A 179 20.26 -7.53 -14.12
N ASN A 180 20.94 -6.96 -13.13
CA ASN A 180 21.56 -7.72 -12.04
C ASN A 180 20.55 -8.48 -11.16
N TYR A 181 19.28 -8.07 -11.13
CA TYR A 181 18.22 -8.68 -10.28
C TYR A 181 17.28 -9.61 -11.06
N ILE A 182 17.52 -9.83 -12.36
CA ILE A 182 16.58 -10.58 -13.22
C ILE A 182 16.36 -12.02 -12.76
N THR A 183 17.36 -12.63 -12.09
CA THR A 183 17.28 -13.97 -11.51
C THR A 183 16.21 -14.08 -10.42
N LEU A 184 15.88 -12.97 -9.75
CA LEU A 184 14.84 -12.90 -8.72
C LEU A 184 13.45 -12.59 -9.29
N PHE A 185 13.33 -12.23 -10.56
CA PHE A 185 12.12 -11.65 -11.15
C PHE A 185 10.89 -12.52 -10.90
N TYR A 186 10.91 -13.78 -11.35
CA TYR A 186 9.75 -14.67 -11.22
C TYR A 186 9.39 -14.95 -9.76
N LYS A 187 10.40 -15.17 -8.90
CA LYS A 187 10.17 -15.46 -7.47
C LYS A 187 9.52 -14.28 -6.75
N THR A 188 10.06 -13.07 -6.98
CA THR A 188 9.56 -11.84 -6.36
C THR A 188 8.19 -11.43 -6.91
N LEU A 189 7.92 -11.71 -8.20
CA LEU A 189 6.60 -11.51 -8.81
C LEU A 189 5.54 -12.42 -8.20
N MET A 190 5.83 -13.72 -8.03
CA MET A 190 4.91 -14.68 -7.41
C MET A 190 4.63 -14.33 -5.94
N LEU A 191 5.66 -13.94 -5.19
CA LEU A 191 5.48 -13.43 -3.83
C LEU A 191 4.64 -12.15 -3.81
N GLY A 192 4.84 -11.24 -4.77
CA GLY A 192 4.01 -10.06 -4.93
C GLY A 192 2.55 -10.38 -5.21
N MET A 193 2.28 -11.35 -6.08
CA MET A 193 0.93 -11.83 -6.33
C MET A 193 0.29 -12.41 -5.06
N ALA A 194 1.01 -13.26 -4.32
CA ALA A 194 0.54 -13.81 -3.05
C ALA A 194 0.24 -12.72 -2.00
N VAL A 195 1.09 -11.69 -1.91
CA VAL A 195 0.88 -10.53 -1.03
C VAL A 195 -0.42 -9.80 -1.40
N GLN A 196 -0.67 -9.56 -2.69
CA GLN A 196 -1.88 -8.85 -3.12
C GLN A 196 -3.14 -9.69 -2.94
N LEU A 197 -3.08 -11.00 -3.17
CA LEU A 197 -4.19 -11.90 -2.88
C LEU A 197 -4.53 -11.93 -1.38
N LEU A 198 -3.53 -11.98 -0.50
CA LEU A 198 -3.77 -11.89 0.95
C LEU A 198 -4.37 -10.54 1.36
N GLN A 199 -3.94 -9.43 0.74
CA GLN A 199 -4.54 -8.13 1.00
C GLN A 199 -5.97 -8.03 0.46
N LEU A 200 -6.28 -8.65 -0.69
CA LEU A 200 -7.63 -8.77 -1.20
C LEU A 200 -8.53 -9.61 -0.29
N LEU A 201 -8.02 -10.72 0.25
CA LEU A 201 -8.77 -11.51 1.23
C LEU A 201 -9.02 -10.71 2.52
N SER A 202 -8.02 -9.95 2.98
CA SER A 202 -8.19 -9.02 4.11
C SER A 202 -9.30 -7.99 3.82
N ALA A 203 -9.27 -7.37 2.64
CA ALA A 203 -10.31 -6.44 2.18
C ALA A 203 -11.69 -7.12 2.09
N LEU A 204 -11.79 -8.32 1.55
CA LEU A 204 -13.03 -9.08 1.46
C LEU A 204 -13.66 -9.31 2.84
N PHE A 205 -12.86 -9.62 3.86
CA PHE A 205 -13.39 -9.73 5.22
C PHE A 205 -13.82 -8.40 5.81
N ILE A 206 -13.22 -7.26 5.43
CA ILE A 206 -13.73 -5.95 5.83
C ILE A 206 -15.08 -5.68 5.18
N VAL A 207 -15.27 -6.04 3.91
CA VAL A 207 -16.58 -5.92 3.22
C VAL A 207 -17.65 -6.74 3.95
N TYR A 208 -17.35 -7.99 4.31
CA TYR A 208 -18.25 -8.81 5.13
C TYR A 208 -18.49 -8.22 6.52
N ALA A 209 -17.46 -7.62 7.14
CA ALA A 209 -17.61 -7.00 8.45
C ALA A 209 -18.61 -5.85 8.44
N ILE A 210 -18.64 -5.04 7.38
CA ILE A 210 -19.53 -3.87 7.25
C ILE A 210 -20.87 -4.20 6.57
N GLY A 211 -21.09 -5.45 6.12
CA GLY A 211 -22.32 -5.88 5.48
C GLY A 211 -22.53 -5.39 4.05
N ALA A 212 -21.46 -5.07 3.31
CA ALA A 212 -21.53 -4.53 1.94
C ALA A 212 -21.32 -5.62 0.85
N GLU A 213 -21.90 -6.81 1.06
CA GLU A 213 -21.62 -8.00 0.24
C GLU A 213 -22.11 -7.88 -1.21
N GLU A 214 -23.22 -7.16 -1.41
CA GLU A 214 -23.83 -6.95 -2.73
C GLU A 214 -22.86 -6.24 -3.69
N ASP A 215 -21.99 -5.39 -3.16
CA ASP A 215 -21.05 -4.55 -3.91
C ASP A 215 -19.60 -5.03 -3.79
N LEU A 216 -19.39 -6.29 -3.44
CA LEU A 216 -18.06 -6.86 -3.14
C LEU A 216 -17.01 -6.50 -4.20
N ILE A 217 -17.32 -6.72 -5.48
CA ILE A 217 -16.37 -6.47 -6.57
C ILE A 217 -16.04 -4.97 -6.71
N VAL A 218 -17.02 -4.09 -6.49
CA VAL A 218 -16.83 -2.63 -6.51
C VAL A 218 -15.89 -2.22 -5.39
N PHE A 219 -16.13 -2.70 -4.16
CA PHE A 219 -15.29 -2.39 -3.01
C PHE A 219 -13.85 -2.92 -3.17
N LEU A 220 -13.67 -4.15 -3.66
CA LEU A 220 -12.34 -4.71 -3.90
C LEU A 220 -11.60 -3.97 -5.02
N THR A 221 -12.30 -3.57 -6.08
CA THR A 221 -11.73 -2.73 -7.15
C THR A 221 -11.25 -1.39 -6.60
N LEU A 222 -12.11 -0.70 -5.85
CA LEU A 222 -11.78 0.59 -5.22
C LEU A 222 -10.67 0.47 -4.18
N PHE A 223 -10.62 -0.63 -3.44
CA PHE A 223 -9.53 -0.91 -2.52
C PHE A 223 -8.17 -0.96 -3.24
N LEU A 224 -8.06 -1.71 -4.34
CA LEU A 224 -6.81 -1.78 -5.10
C LEU A 224 -6.49 -0.43 -5.76
N LEU A 225 -7.47 0.24 -6.36
CA LEU A 225 -7.29 1.58 -6.94
C LEU A 225 -6.80 2.57 -5.88
N SER A 226 -7.43 2.62 -4.72
CA SER A 226 -7.03 3.48 -3.60
C SER A 226 -5.60 3.19 -3.14
N SER A 227 -5.18 1.93 -3.21
CA SER A 227 -3.81 1.51 -2.89
C SER A 227 -2.81 1.99 -3.94
N VAL A 228 -3.16 2.02 -5.24
CA VAL A 228 -2.33 2.67 -6.28
C VAL A 228 -2.16 4.15 -5.99
N VAL A 229 -3.26 4.87 -5.75
CA VAL A 229 -3.22 6.32 -5.56
C VAL A 229 -2.46 6.68 -4.26
N ALA A 230 -2.57 5.86 -3.21
CA ALA A 230 -1.84 6.04 -1.96
C ALA A 230 -0.32 5.86 -2.08
N VAL A 231 0.18 5.16 -3.12
CA VAL A 231 1.62 5.04 -3.40
C VAL A 231 2.17 6.35 -3.97
N LEU A 232 1.33 7.20 -4.57
CA LEU A 232 1.76 8.48 -5.10
C LEU A 232 2.17 9.42 -3.95
N PRO A 233 3.27 10.19 -4.09
CA PRO A 233 3.82 11.00 -3.00
C PRO A 233 3.04 12.32 -2.76
N ILE A 234 1.72 12.27 -2.92
CA ILE A 234 0.77 13.39 -2.84
C ILE A 234 0.25 13.61 -1.41
N SER A 235 0.18 12.57 -0.57
CA SER A 235 -0.34 12.68 0.80
C SER A 235 0.60 12.13 1.88
N LEU A 236 0.23 12.36 3.15
CA LEU A 236 0.86 11.77 4.33
C LEU A 236 0.23 10.40 4.57
N GLY A 237 0.99 9.31 4.42
CA GLY A 237 0.51 7.95 4.70
C GLY A 237 -0.71 7.48 3.87
N GLY A 238 -1.07 8.17 2.78
CA GLY A 238 -2.28 7.87 2.01
C GLY A 238 -3.58 8.48 2.57
N ILE A 239 -3.51 9.18 3.71
CA ILE A 239 -4.68 9.76 4.40
C ILE A 239 -5.36 10.81 3.51
N GLY A 240 -6.69 10.75 3.43
CA GLY A 240 -7.55 11.60 2.60
C GLY A 240 -7.66 11.08 1.17
N VAL A 241 -6.60 10.53 0.61
CA VAL A 241 -6.57 10.06 -0.78
C VAL A 241 -7.37 8.77 -0.96
N ARG A 242 -7.33 7.87 0.04
CA ARG A 242 -8.09 6.62 0.00
C ARG A 242 -9.58 6.90 0.09
N GLU A 243 -9.96 7.73 1.04
CA GLU A 243 -11.34 8.14 1.26
C GLU A 243 -11.89 8.87 0.03
N LEU A 244 -11.11 9.79 -0.56
CA LEU A 244 -11.44 10.43 -1.84
C LEU A 244 -11.67 9.43 -2.97
N THR A 245 -10.84 8.39 -3.05
CA THR A 245 -10.97 7.35 -4.09
C THR A 245 -12.30 6.59 -3.94
N PHE A 246 -12.71 6.28 -2.71
CA PHE A 246 -13.99 5.64 -2.43
C PHE A 246 -15.17 6.58 -2.70
N VAL A 247 -15.12 7.83 -2.23
CA VAL A 247 -16.18 8.83 -2.45
C VAL A 247 -16.39 9.06 -3.95
N TYR A 248 -15.32 9.31 -4.70
CA TYR A 248 -15.44 9.56 -6.13
C TYR A 248 -15.82 8.28 -6.89
N GLY A 249 -15.17 7.16 -6.59
CA GLY A 249 -15.45 5.87 -7.21
C GLY A 249 -16.92 5.45 -7.09
N LEU A 250 -17.45 5.43 -5.87
CA LEU A 250 -18.86 5.08 -5.62
C LEU A 250 -19.82 6.09 -6.26
N SER A 251 -19.48 7.38 -6.29
CA SER A 251 -20.31 8.38 -6.97
C SER A 251 -20.43 8.16 -8.48
N LEU A 252 -19.42 7.55 -9.12
CA LEU A 252 -19.49 7.17 -10.54
C LEU A 252 -20.50 6.05 -10.79
N LEU A 253 -20.89 5.30 -9.77
CA LEU A 253 -21.93 4.27 -9.84
C LEU A 253 -23.24 4.72 -9.17
N GLU A 254 -23.35 6.00 -8.81
CA GLU A 254 -24.51 6.57 -8.11
C GLU A 254 -24.76 5.89 -6.74
N MET A 255 -23.70 5.37 -6.12
CA MET A 255 -23.73 4.68 -4.84
C MET A 255 -23.36 5.61 -3.68
N GLU A 256 -23.86 5.27 -2.48
CA GLU A 256 -23.56 6.00 -1.26
C GLU A 256 -22.10 5.77 -0.79
N ALA A 257 -21.40 6.85 -0.43
CA ALA A 257 -19.99 6.79 -0.05
C ALA A 257 -19.73 6.31 1.39
N THR A 258 -20.75 6.24 2.24
CA THR A 258 -20.63 5.95 3.68
C THR A 258 -19.92 4.63 3.94
N GLY A 259 -20.34 3.54 3.29
CA GLY A 259 -19.71 2.23 3.43
C GLY A 259 -18.25 2.22 2.94
N GLY A 260 -17.97 2.92 1.82
CA GLY A 260 -16.62 3.04 1.27
C GLY A 260 -15.65 3.79 2.19
N VAL A 261 -16.11 4.88 2.80
CA VAL A 261 -15.32 5.63 3.79
C VAL A 261 -15.07 4.77 5.03
N ALA A 262 -16.10 4.11 5.58
CA ALA A 262 -15.95 3.19 6.70
C ALA A 262 -14.94 2.07 6.41
N PHE A 263 -15.04 1.42 5.24
CA PHE A 263 -14.08 0.42 4.77
C PHE A 263 -12.64 0.97 4.79
N SER A 264 -12.42 2.15 4.21
CA SER A 264 -11.09 2.74 4.08
C SER A 264 -10.47 3.08 5.44
N LEU A 265 -11.29 3.56 6.39
CA LEU A 265 -10.88 3.85 7.77
C LEU A 265 -10.55 2.57 8.53
N ILE A 266 -11.36 1.52 8.40
CA ILE A 266 -11.09 0.21 9.03
C ILE A 266 -9.78 -0.37 8.51
N PHE A 267 -9.54 -0.35 7.20
CA PHE A 267 -8.29 -0.84 6.63
C PHE A 267 -7.08 -0.01 7.09
N PHE A 268 -7.26 1.32 7.23
CA PHE A 268 -6.24 2.19 7.82
C PHE A 268 -5.98 1.82 9.29
N LEU A 269 -7.00 1.58 10.11
CA LEU A 269 -6.86 1.14 11.50
C LEU A 269 -6.12 -0.19 11.60
N ILE A 270 -6.46 -1.18 10.78
CA ILE A 270 -5.74 -2.46 10.70
C ILE A 270 -4.26 -2.21 10.38
N THR A 271 -3.98 -1.36 9.38
CA THR A 271 -2.61 -0.98 9.00
C THR A 271 -1.88 -0.31 10.16
N ALA A 272 -2.53 0.62 10.84
CA ALA A 272 -1.96 1.36 11.97
C ALA A 272 -1.63 0.41 13.12
N LEU A 273 -2.60 -0.38 13.58
CA LEU A 273 -2.44 -1.37 14.65
C LEU A 273 -1.29 -2.33 14.37
N SER A 274 -1.22 -2.89 13.16
CA SER A 274 -0.12 -3.73 12.73
C SER A 274 1.23 -3.01 12.75
N SER A 275 1.28 -1.75 12.32
CA SER A 275 2.53 -0.99 12.30
C SER A 275 3.08 -0.69 13.70
N PHE A 276 2.21 -0.51 14.70
CA PHE A 276 2.61 -0.27 16.09
C PHE A 276 3.33 -1.47 16.71
N ILE A 277 3.09 -2.69 16.22
CA ILE A 277 3.86 -3.89 16.61
C ILE A 277 5.36 -3.65 16.38
N GLY A 278 5.74 -2.87 15.36
CA GLY A 278 7.13 -2.52 15.06
C GLY A 278 7.85 -1.72 16.15
N ILE A 279 7.14 -0.95 16.98
CA ILE A 279 7.74 -0.13 18.05
C ILE A 279 8.20 -1.01 19.21
N PHE A 280 7.45 -2.06 19.52
CA PHE A 280 7.75 -2.95 20.64
C PHE A 280 8.91 -3.92 20.36
N LEU A 281 9.44 -3.92 19.14
CA LEU A 281 10.54 -4.78 18.71
C LEU A 281 11.88 -4.04 18.95
N ASN A 282 12.49 -4.34 20.11
CA ASN A 282 13.67 -3.70 20.72
C ASN A 282 14.81 -3.29 19.75
N GLU A 283 15.26 -2.02 19.84
CA GLU A 283 16.38 -1.45 19.08
C GLU A 283 17.75 -2.10 19.35
N LYS A 284 17.92 -2.81 20.47
CA LYS A 284 19.18 -3.45 20.85
C LYS A 284 19.59 -4.62 19.93
N GLU A 285 18.67 -5.18 19.15
CA GLU A 285 18.97 -6.21 18.16
C GLU A 285 19.55 -5.67 16.85
N PHE A 286 19.46 -4.36 16.60
CA PHE A 286 19.85 -3.76 15.30
C PHE A 286 21.37 -3.55 15.15
N VAL A 287 22.12 -3.70 16.25
CA VAL A 287 23.58 -3.52 16.27
C VAL A 287 24.32 -4.87 16.19
N ASN A 288 23.62 -5.99 16.42
CA ASN A 288 24.23 -7.32 16.55
C ASN A 288 23.71 -8.36 15.52
N ALA A 289 22.97 -7.93 14.49
CA ALA A 289 22.35 -8.80 13.48
C ALA A 289 22.98 -8.66 12.09
#